data_AF-A0A495V6B3-F1
#
_entry.id   AF-A0A495V6B3-F1
#
_cell.length_a   1.000
_cell.length_b   1.000
_cell.length_c   1.000
_cell.angle_alpha   90.00
_cell.angle_beta   90.00
_cell.angle_gamma   90.00
#
_symmetry.space_group_name_H-M   'P 1'
#
loop_
_entity.id
_entity.type
_entity.pdbx_description
1 polymer ?
#
loop_
_entity_poly.entity_id
_entity_poly.type
_entity_poly.pdbx_seq_one_letter_code
_entity_poly.pdbx_strand_id
1 'polypeptide(L)'
;MSNGKIYLVGLGPGDIAEMTGRARAAIAASDVVVGYRTYVRLIADLVKDKQVIAREMAEELDRCGEAVALAQAGQTVALVSSGDVGVFGMAGPLFELLFEQGWTPDTGIEVEVVPGVTAASSCASLVGAPLTHDFCAISLSDMLTPWPVIARRLEAAARADFVTALYNPKSSRRPDQLQEARDLFLRHRDPQTPVAVVRAAYRQRQDVRLTTLAEIAEGEVSMLTNLIIGNASTFVRAGLMVTPRGYGLKYRLADGAAHPGETARVSLSSGLEGWRRALVETALSEGIEAACRVLDANPSQILDALSEAQIAPWRVVAHQAPEVLLDEALGWHNTTLRMQSPGGGVAELSLANARVQADPDSIAIEGSGWRVVLPRAAFAGAYRVGLPSGEGAWFQDARGEMLCRVGSG
;
A
#
# COMPACT_ATOMS: atom_id res chain seq x y z
N MET A 1 -23.88 -8.22 37.18
CA MET A 1 -22.63 -7.55 37.55
C MET A 1 -22.40 -6.45 36.52
N SER A 2 -22.03 -5.24 36.92
CA SER A 2 -21.64 -4.21 35.94
C SER A 2 -20.31 -4.63 35.34
N ASN A 3 -20.26 -4.88 34.04
CA ASN A 3 -19.00 -5.15 33.37
C ASN A 3 -18.11 -3.91 33.44
N GLY A 4 -16.79 -4.11 33.56
CA GLY A 4 -15.81 -3.05 33.57
C GLY A 4 -15.56 -2.48 32.17
N LYS A 5 -14.46 -1.74 32.04
CA LYS A 5 -14.08 -1.04 30.81
C LYS A 5 -12.59 -1.21 30.51
N ILE A 6 -12.22 -1.34 29.24
CA ILE A 6 -10.83 -1.30 28.78
C ILE A 6 -10.64 -0.08 27.88
N TYR A 7 -9.76 0.82 28.29
CA TYR A 7 -9.17 1.81 27.42
C TYR A 7 -7.93 1.22 26.75
N LEU A 8 -7.95 1.10 25.43
CA LEU A 8 -6.76 0.85 24.61
C LEU A 8 -6.08 2.19 24.35
N VAL A 9 -4.98 2.50 25.05
CA VAL A 9 -4.43 3.87 25.08
C VAL A 9 -3.12 3.98 24.30
N GLY A 10 -3.12 4.81 23.25
CA GLY A 10 -1.91 5.29 22.60
C GLY A 10 -1.25 6.43 23.39
N LEU A 11 -0.02 6.22 23.86
CA LEU A 11 0.72 7.19 24.68
C LEU A 11 1.38 8.32 23.88
N GLY A 12 1.47 8.19 22.54
CA GLY A 12 2.32 9.05 21.72
C GLY A 12 3.80 8.64 21.78
N PRO A 13 4.73 9.50 21.32
CA PRO A 13 6.13 9.12 21.16
C PRO A 13 6.85 8.85 22.48
N GLY A 14 6.39 9.39 23.62
CA GLY A 14 6.90 9.05 24.95
C GLY A 14 7.11 10.23 25.89
N ASP A 15 7.13 11.47 25.37
CA ASP A 15 6.99 12.67 26.19
C ASP A 15 5.52 12.85 26.59
N ILE A 16 5.29 13.23 27.84
CA ILE A 16 3.96 13.56 28.34
C ILE A 16 3.39 14.77 27.59
N ALA A 17 4.21 15.73 27.15
CA ALA A 17 3.75 16.89 26.39
C ALA A 17 3.10 16.50 25.05
N GLU A 18 3.61 15.44 24.40
CA GLU A 18 3.11 14.93 23.12
C GLU A 18 1.93 13.97 23.26
N MET A 19 1.55 13.62 24.49
CA MET A 19 0.39 12.78 24.75
C MET A 19 -0.92 13.57 24.52
N THR A 20 -1.92 12.91 23.95
CA THR A 20 -3.23 13.53 23.74
C THR A 20 -3.94 13.80 25.07
N GLY A 21 -4.79 14.82 25.12
CA GLY A 21 -5.63 15.08 26.30
C GLY A 21 -6.55 13.90 26.64
N ARG A 22 -7.07 13.21 25.61
CA ARG A 22 -7.92 12.01 25.78
C ARG A 22 -7.17 10.85 26.43
N ALA A 23 -5.92 10.60 26.05
CA ALA A 23 -5.08 9.55 26.64
C ALA A 23 -4.81 9.82 28.12
N ARG A 24 -4.45 11.06 28.49
CA ARG A 24 -4.30 11.46 29.90
C ARG A 24 -5.59 11.23 30.70
N ALA A 25 -6.73 11.65 30.16
CA ALA A 25 -8.03 11.46 30.81
C ALA A 25 -8.41 9.97 30.96
N ALA A 26 -8.10 9.13 29.97
CA ALA A 26 -8.33 7.69 30.03
C ALA A 26 -7.51 7.03 31.14
N ILE A 27 -6.19 7.32 31.19
CA ILE A 27 -5.30 6.81 32.24
C ILE A 27 -5.79 7.28 33.63
N ALA A 28 -6.16 8.55 33.75
CA ALA A 28 -6.67 9.10 35.00
C ALA A 28 -7.96 8.41 35.48
N ALA A 29 -8.85 8.05 34.56
CA ALA A 29 -10.12 7.37 34.85
C ALA A 29 -9.96 5.87 35.16
N SER A 30 -8.81 5.25 34.88
CA SER A 30 -8.58 3.82 35.11
C SER A 30 -8.18 3.49 36.54
N ASP A 31 -8.68 2.37 37.06
CA ASP A 31 -8.28 1.78 38.34
C ASP A 31 -6.89 1.13 38.24
N VAL A 32 -6.62 0.49 37.09
CA VAL A 32 -5.41 -0.28 36.83
C VAL A 32 -4.83 0.06 35.45
N VAL A 33 -3.50 0.11 35.39
CA VAL A 33 -2.75 0.30 34.14
C VAL A 33 -1.96 -0.96 33.82
N VAL A 34 -2.19 -1.52 32.65
CA VAL A 34 -1.50 -2.71 32.13
C VAL A 34 -0.65 -2.29 30.93
N GLY A 35 0.61 -2.69 30.89
CA GLY A 35 1.45 -2.36 29.75
C GLY A 35 2.85 -2.97 29.80
N TYR A 36 3.59 -2.75 28.71
CA TYR A 36 5.01 -3.11 28.67
C TYR A 36 5.80 -2.20 29.62
N ARG A 37 6.71 -2.78 30.41
CA ARG A 37 7.47 -2.07 31.47
C ARG A 37 8.11 -0.77 30.99
N THR A 38 8.67 -0.73 29.79
CA THR A 38 9.29 0.49 29.24
C THR A 38 8.27 1.60 29.01
N TYR A 39 7.05 1.27 28.58
CA TYR A 39 6.00 2.26 28.32
C TYR A 39 5.39 2.78 29.61
N VAL A 40 5.16 1.89 30.57
CA VAL A 40 4.70 2.25 31.92
C VAL A 40 5.68 3.22 32.60
N ARG A 41 6.99 3.02 32.43
CA ARG A 41 8.01 3.94 32.96
C ARG A 41 7.92 5.36 32.39
N LEU A 42 7.46 5.53 31.14
CA LEU A 42 7.29 6.86 30.53
C LEU A 42 6.16 7.66 31.18
N ILE A 43 5.19 6.97 31.79
CA ILE A 43 4.01 7.56 32.41
C ILE A 43 4.01 7.39 33.93
N ALA A 44 5.16 7.10 34.54
CA ALA A 44 5.29 6.79 35.96
C ALA A 44 4.64 7.87 36.85
N ASP A 45 4.76 9.15 36.47
CA ASP A 45 4.15 10.27 37.20
C ASP A 45 2.61 10.30 37.13
N LEU A 46 2.01 9.73 36.08
CA LEU A 46 0.56 9.70 35.89
C LEU A 46 -0.12 8.52 36.60
N VAL A 47 0.65 7.54 37.08
CA VAL A 47 0.14 6.26 37.59
C VAL A 47 0.54 5.96 39.03
N LYS A 48 1.07 6.96 39.76
CA LYS A 48 1.57 6.78 41.14
C LYS A 48 0.53 6.23 42.11
N ASP A 49 -0.72 6.64 41.96
CA ASP A 49 -1.82 6.27 42.86
C ASP A 49 -2.68 5.12 42.30
N LYS A 50 -2.15 4.36 41.33
CA LYS A 50 -2.88 3.33 40.59
C LYS A 50 -2.20 1.98 40.72
N GLN A 51 -2.98 0.91 40.59
CA GLN A 51 -2.38 -0.40 40.37
C GLN A 51 -1.70 -0.43 39.01
N VAL A 52 -0.47 -0.95 38.96
CA VAL A 52 0.31 -1.03 37.72
C VAL A 52 0.77 -2.46 37.50
N ILE A 53 0.42 -3.02 36.35
CA ILE A 53 0.86 -4.34 35.91
C ILE A 53 1.80 -4.17 34.71
N ALA A 54 3.09 -4.32 35.00
CA ALA A 54 4.18 -4.12 34.03
C ALA A 54 4.78 -5.46 33.60
N ARG A 55 4.48 -5.85 32.35
CA ARG A 55 4.96 -7.10 31.71
C ARG A 55 6.19 -6.84 30.83
N GLU A 56 6.88 -7.90 30.45
CA GLU A 56 8.09 -7.82 29.61
C GLU A 56 7.75 -7.86 28.11
N MET A 57 8.78 -7.71 27.28
CA MET A 57 8.64 -7.81 25.82
C MET A 57 8.27 -9.26 25.42
N ALA A 58 7.45 -9.43 24.37
CA ALA A 58 6.95 -10.73 23.89
C ALA A 58 5.86 -11.42 24.75
N GLU A 59 5.30 -10.69 25.71
CA GLU A 59 4.16 -11.12 26.56
C GLU A 59 2.87 -10.36 26.18
N GLU A 60 2.62 -10.16 24.88
CA GLU A 60 1.45 -9.39 24.40
C GLU A 60 0.12 -10.05 24.82
N LEU A 61 -0.03 -11.35 24.60
CA LEU A 61 -1.27 -12.06 24.95
C LEU A 61 -1.50 -12.11 26.46
N ASP A 62 -0.44 -12.22 27.26
CA ASP A 62 -0.55 -12.19 28.72
C ASP A 62 -1.09 -10.84 29.20
N ARG A 63 -0.58 -9.72 28.63
CA ARG A 63 -1.12 -8.37 28.91
C ARG A 63 -2.59 -8.25 28.54
N CYS A 64 -3.00 -8.79 27.39
CA CYS A 64 -4.40 -8.78 26.97
C CYS A 64 -5.26 -9.60 27.93
N GLY A 65 -4.85 -10.82 28.26
CA GLY A 65 -5.57 -11.70 29.17
C GLY A 65 -5.79 -11.06 30.54
N GLU A 66 -4.77 -10.39 31.08
CA GLU A 66 -4.87 -9.64 32.33
C GLU A 66 -5.85 -8.48 32.26
N ALA A 67 -5.76 -7.67 31.19
CA ALA A 67 -6.68 -6.55 30.99
C ALA A 67 -8.13 -7.03 30.90
N VAL A 68 -8.38 -8.12 30.17
CA VAL A 68 -9.71 -8.73 30.05
C VAL A 68 -10.19 -9.26 31.39
N ALA A 69 -9.38 -10.03 32.12
CA ALA A 69 -9.77 -10.59 33.42
C ALA A 69 -10.14 -9.50 34.44
N LEU A 70 -9.36 -8.41 34.50
CA LEU A 70 -9.63 -7.28 35.40
C LEU A 70 -10.90 -6.53 35.03
N ALA A 71 -11.14 -6.32 33.73
CA ALA A 71 -12.37 -5.68 33.28
C ALA A 71 -13.61 -6.57 33.45
N GLN A 72 -13.49 -7.89 33.32
CA GLN A 72 -14.56 -8.85 33.65
C GLN A 72 -14.87 -8.82 35.16
N ALA A 73 -13.88 -8.54 36.01
CA ALA A 73 -14.06 -8.31 37.43
C ALA A 73 -14.65 -6.92 37.77
N GLY A 74 -15.02 -6.12 36.76
CA GLY A 74 -15.68 -4.82 36.93
C GLY A 74 -14.75 -3.60 36.99
N GLN A 75 -13.43 -3.78 36.78
CA GLN A 75 -12.48 -2.67 36.83
C GLN A 75 -12.41 -1.87 35.53
N THR A 76 -11.99 -0.60 35.63
CA THR A 76 -11.60 0.23 34.50
C THR A 76 -10.09 0.08 34.26
N VAL A 77 -9.71 -0.51 33.13
CA VAL A 77 -8.33 -0.84 32.78
C VAL A 77 -7.81 0.08 31.69
N ALA A 78 -6.60 0.62 31.83
CA ALA A 78 -5.86 1.23 30.73
C ALA A 78 -4.79 0.25 30.23
N LEU A 79 -5.00 -0.31 29.04
CA LEU A 79 -4.00 -1.11 28.33
C LEU A 79 -3.20 -0.18 27.41
N VAL A 80 -1.96 0.13 27.80
CA VAL A 80 -1.16 1.19 27.18
C VAL A 80 -0.18 0.68 26.11
N SER A 81 -0.02 1.45 25.03
CA SER A 81 0.97 1.24 23.96
C SER A 81 1.71 2.53 23.64
N SER A 82 3.00 2.46 23.28
CA SER A 82 3.68 3.62 22.71
C SER A 82 3.14 3.96 21.32
N GLY A 83 3.21 5.24 20.93
CA GLY A 83 2.68 5.71 19.67
C GLY A 83 1.15 5.67 19.66
N ASP A 84 0.59 5.14 18.58
CA ASP A 84 -0.83 4.83 18.50
C ASP A 84 -1.07 3.35 18.83
N VAL A 85 -2.15 3.05 19.56
CA VAL A 85 -2.46 1.68 20.00
C VAL A 85 -2.87 0.75 18.85
N GLY A 86 -3.34 1.31 17.73
CA GLY A 86 -3.72 0.60 16.51
C GLY A 86 -2.57 0.43 15.50
N VAL A 87 -1.43 1.09 15.70
CA VAL A 87 -0.27 0.99 14.79
C VAL A 87 0.81 0.11 15.41
N PHE A 88 0.82 -1.17 15.01
CA PHE A 88 1.74 -2.19 15.56
C PHE A 88 1.72 -2.26 17.11
N GLY A 89 0.57 -1.96 17.72
CA GLY A 89 0.33 -1.88 19.16
C GLY A 89 -0.62 -2.95 19.69
N MET A 90 -1.17 -2.73 20.89
CA MET A 90 -1.96 -3.73 21.62
C MET A 90 -3.43 -3.88 21.17
N ALA A 91 -3.95 -3.00 20.30
CA ALA A 91 -5.36 -3.07 19.90
C ALA A 91 -5.71 -4.38 19.18
N GLY A 92 -4.90 -4.77 18.18
CA GLY A 92 -5.11 -6.01 17.42
C GLY A 92 -5.14 -7.26 18.32
N PRO A 93 -4.07 -7.53 19.10
CA PRO A 93 -4.04 -8.67 20.01
C PRO A 93 -5.18 -8.70 21.02
N LEU A 94 -5.65 -7.54 21.52
CA LEU A 94 -6.79 -7.51 22.44
C LEU A 94 -8.08 -7.91 21.73
N PHE A 95 -8.36 -7.35 20.55
CA PHE A 95 -9.56 -7.69 19.80
C PHE A 95 -9.58 -9.14 19.35
N GLU A 96 -8.44 -9.70 18.90
CA GLU A 96 -8.33 -11.12 18.57
C GLU A 96 -8.72 -12.00 19.76
N LEU A 97 -8.15 -11.74 20.94
CA LEU A 97 -8.50 -12.47 22.17
C LEU A 97 -9.97 -12.31 22.56
N LEU A 98 -10.51 -11.10 22.49
CA LEU A 98 -11.92 -10.83 22.81
C LEU A 98 -12.87 -11.58 21.87
N PHE A 99 -12.59 -11.58 20.56
CA PHE A 99 -13.39 -12.30 19.57
C PHE A 99 -13.31 -13.82 19.75
N GLU A 100 -12.15 -14.37 20.08
CA GLU A 100 -12.02 -15.79 20.44
C GLU A 100 -12.84 -16.16 21.67
N GLN A 101 -13.03 -15.22 22.61
CA GLN A 101 -13.88 -15.39 23.79
C GLN A 101 -15.37 -15.07 23.53
N GLY A 102 -15.76 -14.76 22.29
CA GLY A 102 -17.15 -14.50 21.90
C GLY A 102 -17.66 -13.11 22.30
N TRP A 103 -16.78 -12.15 22.61
CA TRP A 103 -17.15 -10.76 22.88
C TRP A 103 -17.69 -10.07 21.62
N THR A 104 -18.67 -9.18 21.81
CA THR A 104 -19.14 -8.22 20.79
C THR A 104 -19.23 -6.83 21.41
N PRO A 105 -19.25 -5.75 20.61
CA PRO A 105 -19.40 -4.39 21.16
C PRO A 105 -20.65 -4.19 22.04
N ASP A 106 -21.71 -4.97 21.81
CA ASP A 106 -22.97 -4.90 22.57
C ASP A 106 -23.02 -5.84 23.79
N THR A 107 -22.03 -6.72 23.95
CA THR A 107 -22.03 -7.76 24.99
C THR A 107 -20.73 -7.74 25.78
N GLY A 108 -20.82 -7.63 27.10
CA GLY A 108 -19.64 -7.76 27.96
C GLY A 108 -19.01 -6.43 28.35
N ILE A 109 -17.67 -6.38 28.28
CA ILE A 109 -16.81 -5.26 28.69
C ILE A 109 -16.91 -4.13 27.68
N GLU A 110 -16.97 -2.88 28.15
CA GLU A 110 -16.85 -1.71 27.27
C GLU A 110 -15.39 -1.58 26.80
N VAL A 111 -15.15 -1.47 25.49
CA VAL A 111 -13.80 -1.28 24.94
C VAL A 111 -13.74 0.02 24.15
N GLU A 112 -12.82 0.91 24.52
CA GLU A 112 -12.62 2.19 23.84
C GLU A 112 -11.17 2.33 23.35
N VAL A 113 -10.99 2.59 22.06
CA VAL A 113 -9.69 2.89 21.46
C VAL A 113 -9.41 4.38 21.59
N VAL A 114 -8.32 4.72 22.26
CA VAL A 114 -7.86 6.09 22.49
C VAL A 114 -6.60 6.35 21.67
N PRO A 115 -6.66 7.26 20.68
CA PRO A 115 -5.57 7.45 19.73
C PRO A 115 -4.36 8.15 20.36
N GLY A 116 -3.19 7.86 19.79
CA GLY A 116 -1.91 8.49 20.14
C GLY A 116 -1.14 8.95 18.91
N VAL A 117 -0.18 9.86 19.10
CA VAL A 117 0.68 10.30 17.98
C VAL A 117 1.65 9.19 17.63
N THR A 118 1.48 8.60 16.44
CA THR A 118 2.32 7.48 16.00
C THR A 118 3.78 7.88 15.76
N ALA A 119 4.68 6.89 15.72
CA ALA A 119 6.11 7.14 15.54
C ALA A 119 6.41 7.79 14.17
N ALA A 120 5.68 7.45 13.11
CA ALA A 120 5.84 8.06 11.79
C ALA A 120 5.66 9.59 11.85
N SER A 121 4.54 10.07 12.39
CA SER A 121 4.28 11.51 12.54
C SER A 121 5.28 12.18 13.48
N SER A 122 5.63 11.51 14.58
CA SER A 122 6.60 12.01 15.56
C SER A 122 8.01 12.14 14.98
N CYS A 123 8.43 11.20 14.13
CA CYS A 123 9.74 11.29 13.49
C CYS A 123 9.73 12.32 12.36
N ALA A 124 8.63 12.42 11.61
CA ALA A 124 8.47 13.39 10.53
C ALA A 124 8.55 14.84 11.04
N SER A 125 7.92 15.15 12.19
CA SER A 125 7.94 16.49 12.78
C SER A 125 9.34 16.96 13.17
N LEU A 126 10.28 16.03 13.41
CA LEU A 126 11.66 16.32 13.78
C LEU A 126 12.57 16.60 12.57
N VAL A 127 12.12 16.30 11.35
CA VAL A 127 12.95 16.41 10.14
C VAL A 127 12.37 17.32 9.06
N GLY A 128 11.11 17.76 9.18
CA GLY A 128 10.47 18.66 8.22
C GLY A 128 9.07 18.20 7.87
N ALA A 129 8.86 17.87 6.58
CA ALA A 129 7.55 17.45 6.05
C ALA A 129 7.68 16.28 5.06
N PRO A 130 8.25 15.12 5.47
CA PRO A 130 8.44 13.99 4.57
C PRO A 130 7.14 13.22 4.26
N LEU A 131 6.09 13.35 5.08
CA LEU A 131 4.84 12.57 4.95
C LEU A 131 3.68 13.34 4.29
N THR A 132 3.97 14.41 3.54
CA THR A 132 2.93 15.25 2.89
C THR A 132 2.30 14.60 1.65
N HIS A 133 3.02 13.68 1.01
CA HIS A 133 2.50 12.86 -0.09
C HIS A 133 2.06 11.48 0.43
N ASP A 134 1.50 10.68 -0.46
CA ASP A 134 1.09 9.31 -0.18
C ASP A 134 2.25 8.53 0.46
N PHE A 135 1.96 7.90 1.59
CA PHE A 135 2.94 7.14 2.35
C PHE A 135 2.34 5.84 2.90
N CYS A 136 3.19 4.89 3.23
CA CYS A 136 2.82 3.68 3.94
C CYS A 136 3.69 3.46 5.18
N ALA A 137 3.19 2.65 6.11
CA ALA A 137 3.93 2.20 7.28
C ALA A 137 4.13 0.68 7.21
N ILE A 138 5.38 0.23 7.31
CA ILE A 138 5.74 -1.19 7.21
C ILE A 138 6.61 -1.56 8.41
N SER A 139 6.24 -2.64 9.11
CA SER A 139 7.11 -3.24 10.12
C SER A 139 8.07 -4.23 9.47
N LEU A 140 9.35 -4.19 9.86
CA LEU A 140 10.36 -5.17 9.47
C LEU A 140 10.43 -6.38 10.44
N SER A 141 9.49 -6.47 11.39
CA SER A 141 9.42 -7.63 12.29
C SER A 141 8.74 -8.81 11.61
N ASP A 142 9.49 -9.88 11.37
CA ASP A 142 9.03 -11.15 10.81
C ASP A 142 8.54 -12.16 11.86
N MET A 143 8.46 -11.74 13.13
CA MET A 143 8.10 -12.61 14.25
C MET A 143 6.76 -13.33 14.09
N LEU A 144 5.77 -12.64 13.50
CA LEU A 144 4.42 -13.15 13.24
C LEU A 144 4.00 -12.93 11.77
N THR A 145 4.91 -12.43 10.92
CA THR A 145 4.63 -12.17 9.50
C THR A 145 5.74 -12.78 8.67
N PRO A 146 5.45 -13.77 7.79
CA PRO A 146 6.46 -14.37 6.93
C PRO A 146 7.21 -13.31 6.10
N TRP A 147 8.53 -13.42 6.03
CA TRP A 147 9.37 -12.50 5.26
C TRP A 147 8.89 -12.29 3.80
N PRO A 148 8.46 -13.30 3.04
CA PRO A 148 7.95 -13.09 1.68
C PRO A 148 6.76 -12.12 1.60
N VAL A 149 5.94 -12.01 2.65
CA VAL A 149 4.85 -11.03 2.73
C VAL A 149 5.40 -9.62 2.95
N ILE A 150 6.41 -9.48 3.82
CA ILE A 150 7.08 -8.20 4.09
C ILE A 150 7.81 -7.72 2.83
N ALA A 151 8.60 -8.60 2.20
CA ALA A 151 9.33 -8.31 0.96
C ALA A 151 8.39 -7.84 -0.15
N ARG A 152 7.25 -8.52 -0.35
CA ARG A 152 6.23 -8.10 -1.32
C ARG A 152 5.66 -6.71 -1.02
N ARG A 153 5.44 -6.37 0.26
CA ARG A 153 4.95 -5.04 0.66
C ARG A 153 6.01 -3.95 0.42
N LEU A 154 7.26 -4.24 0.76
CA LEU A 154 8.40 -3.33 0.53
C LEU A 154 8.58 -3.07 -0.97
N GLU A 155 8.58 -4.12 -1.78
CA GLU A 155 8.70 -4.02 -3.24
C GLU A 155 7.52 -3.29 -3.86
N ALA A 156 6.29 -3.52 -3.40
CA ALA A 156 5.12 -2.78 -3.89
C ALA A 156 5.20 -1.28 -3.54
N ALA A 157 5.58 -0.93 -2.31
CA ALA A 157 5.77 0.46 -1.89
C ALA A 157 6.90 1.13 -2.68
N ALA A 158 8.01 0.42 -2.87
CA ALA A 158 9.14 0.85 -3.68
C ALA A 158 8.77 0.98 -5.17
N ARG A 159 7.95 0.10 -5.76
CA ARG A 159 7.54 0.26 -7.15
C ARG A 159 6.57 1.45 -7.32
N ALA A 160 5.62 1.62 -6.41
CA ALA A 160 4.52 2.59 -6.54
C ALA A 160 4.83 4.01 -6.01
N ASP A 161 6.10 4.40 -5.91
CA ASP A 161 6.53 5.73 -5.45
C ASP A 161 6.02 6.24 -4.08
N PHE A 162 5.71 5.33 -3.15
CA PHE A 162 5.30 5.71 -1.79
C PHE A 162 6.50 6.15 -0.93
N VAL A 163 6.30 7.22 -0.15
CA VAL A 163 7.13 7.46 1.04
C VAL A 163 6.88 6.32 2.02
N THR A 164 7.92 5.79 2.66
CA THR A 164 7.77 4.59 3.51
C THR A 164 8.34 4.82 4.90
N ALA A 165 7.48 4.73 5.92
CA ALA A 165 7.88 4.71 7.32
C ALA A 165 8.15 3.27 7.78
N LEU A 166 9.40 2.97 8.13
CA LEU A 166 9.83 1.66 8.60
C LEU A 166 9.82 1.58 10.13
N TYR A 167 9.05 0.63 10.65
CA TYR A 167 8.94 0.30 12.05
C TYR A 167 9.73 -0.98 12.37
N ASN A 168 10.16 -1.09 13.64
CA ASN A 168 10.90 -2.25 14.14
C ASN A 168 12.10 -2.64 13.26
N PRO A 169 12.93 -1.68 12.79
CA PRO A 169 13.84 -1.88 11.67
C PRO A 169 14.99 -2.85 11.97
N LYS A 170 15.36 -2.99 13.24
CA LYS A 170 16.45 -3.87 13.66
C LYS A 170 16.23 -4.35 15.09
N SER A 171 16.60 -5.61 15.35
CA SER A 171 16.71 -6.15 16.71
C SER A 171 17.99 -6.98 16.85
N SER A 172 18.39 -7.31 18.07
CA SER A 172 19.58 -8.16 18.31
C SER A 172 19.48 -9.54 17.65
N ARG A 173 18.25 -10.05 17.44
CA ARG A 173 17.98 -11.34 16.78
C ARG A 173 17.82 -11.23 15.26
N ARG A 174 17.78 -10.00 14.73
CA ARG A 174 17.35 -9.67 13.37
C ARG A 174 18.22 -8.54 12.78
N PRO A 175 19.50 -8.84 12.46
CA PRO A 175 20.45 -7.83 12.02
C PRO A 175 20.29 -7.45 10.53
N ASP A 176 19.72 -8.32 9.70
CA ASP A 176 19.83 -8.25 8.23
C ASP A 176 18.58 -7.67 7.54
N GLN A 177 17.42 -7.62 8.20
CA GLN A 177 16.15 -7.19 7.60
C GLN A 177 16.21 -5.78 7.01
N LEU A 178 16.94 -4.87 7.65
CA LEU A 178 17.12 -3.52 7.13
C LEU A 178 17.97 -3.50 5.85
N GLN A 179 18.97 -4.38 5.75
CA GLN A 179 19.79 -4.50 4.54
C GLN A 179 18.97 -5.07 3.39
N GLU A 180 18.19 -6.13 3.63
CA GLU A 180 17.31 -6.69 2.61
C GLU A 180 16.23 -5.68 2.18
N ALA A 181 15.65 -4.93 3.13
CA ALA A 181 14.70 -3.87 2.81
C ALA A 181 15.33 -2.76 1.93
N ARG A 182 16.57 -2.36 2.24
CA ARG A 182 17.34 -1.44 1.40
C ARG A 182 17.50 -1.98 -0.02
N ASP A 183 17.95 -3.23 -0.14
CA ASP A 183 18.27 -3.84 -1.42
C ASP A 183 17.02 -4.04 -2.29
N LEU A 184 15.86 -4.30 -1.68
CA LEU A 184 14.57 -4.30 -2.37
C LEU A 184 14.18 -2.90 -2.88
N PHE A 185 14.38 -1.86 -2.08
CA PHE A 185 14.11 -0.48 -2.50
C PHE A 185 15.05 -0.03 -3.63
N LEU A 186 16.34 -0.38 -3.57
CA LEU A 186 17.34 -0.03 -4.57
C LEU A 186 17.06 -0.61 -5.97
N ARG A 187 16.17 -1.61 -6.10
CA ARG A 187 15.71 -2.10 -7.41
C ARG A 187 14.78 -1.10 -8.13
N HIS A 188 14.14 -0.20 -7.39
CA HIS A 188 13.08 0.69 -7.90
C HIS A 188 13.33 2.18 -7.59
N ARG A 189 14.35 2.50 -6.78
CA ARG A 189 14.61 3.86 -6.27
C ARG A 189 16.06 4.28 -6.50
N ASP A 190 16.25 5.59 -6.65
CA ASP A 190 17.57 6.20 -6.72
C ASP A 190 18.34 5.96 -5.40
N PRO A 191 19.61 5.51 -5.43
CA PRO A 191 20.42 5.33 -4.22
C PRO A 191 20.57 6.60 -3.35
N GLN A 192 20.45 7.79 -3.94
CA GLN A 192 20.48 9.10 -3.27
C GLN A 192 19.13 9.53 -2.68
N THR A 193 18.09 8.72 -2.80
CA THR A 193 16.77 9.01 -2.21
C THR A 193 16.94 9.34 -0.73
N PRO A 194 16.46 10.51 -0.25
CA PRO A 194 16.67 10.92 1.13
C PRO A 194 15.98 9.99 2.14
N VAL A 195 16.65 9.74 3.26
CA VAL A 195 16.13 8.94 4.36
C VAL A 195 16.37 9.64 5.69
N ALA A 196 15.34 9.72 6.52
CA ALA A 196 15.46 10.12 7.91
C ALA A 196 15.59 8.88 8.80
N VAL A 197 16.56 8.87 9.69
CA VAL A 197 16.76 7.87 10.74
C VAL A 197 16.58 8.58 12.07
N VAL A 198 15.52 8.22 12.80
CA VAL A 198 15.14 8.89 14.05
C VAL A 198 15.09 7.87 15.18
N ARG A 199 15.96 8.04 16.16
CA ARG A 199 16.03 7.21 17.36
C ARG A 199 15.40 7.96 18.53
N ALA A 200 14.55 7.26 19.28
CA ALA A 200 13.98 7.75 20.54
C ALA A 200 13.34 9.15 20.43
N ALA A 201 12.55 9.37 19.38
CA ALA A 201 11.82 10.63 19.15
C ALA A 201 11.06 11.06 20.42
N TYR A 202 11.22 12.32 20.80
CA TYR A 202 10.66 12.93 22.02
C TYR A 202 10.96 12.15 23.31
N ARG A 203 12.12 11.49 23.39
CA ARG A 203 12.60 10.84 24.62
C ARG A 203 14.04 11.23 24.90
N GLN A 204 14.52 10.87 26.08
CA GLN A 204 15.95 10.93 26.38
C GLN A 204 16.75 10.12 25.35
N ARG A 205 17.87 10.68 24.90
CA ARG A 205 18.72 10.13 23.82
C ARG A 205 18.06 10.17 22.43
N GLN A 206 17.19 11.15 22.18
CA GLN A 206 16.76 11.48 20.84
C GLN A 206 17.99 11.73 19.95
N ASP A 207 18.03 11.07 18.81
CA ASP A 207 19.05 11.26 17.79
C ASP A 207 18.38 11.27 16.41
N VAL A 208 18.74 12.25 15.59
CA VAL A 208 18.12 12.51 14.29
C VAL A 208 19.22 12.61 13.26
N ARG A 209 19.18 11.73 12.26
CA ARG A 209 20.13 11.73 11.16
C ARG A 209 19.40 11.70 9.82
N LEU A 210 19.79 12.60 8.92
CA LEU A 210 19.44 12.53 7.51
C LEU A 210 20.58 11.84 6.75
N THR A 211 20.22 10.91 5.87
CA THR A 211 21.14 10.11 5.05
C THR A 211 20.46 9.77 3.72
N THR A 212 21.03 8.83 2.96
CA THR A 212 20.52 8.39 1.66
C THR A 212 20.10 6.92 1.73
N LEU A 213 19.32 6.46 0.74
CA LEU A 213 18.88 5.07 0.63
C LEU A 213 20.08 4.10 0.62
N ALA A 214 21.17 4.44 -0.06
CA ALA A 214 22.39 3.62 -0.09
C ALA A 214 22.98 3.37 1.31
N GLU A 215 22.90 4.38 2.18
CA GLU A 215 23.60 4.46 3.46
C GLU A 215 22.68 4.18 4.67
N ILE A 216 21.41 3.79 4.46
CA ILE A 216 20.44 3.64 5.58
C ILE A 216 20.83 2.59 6.61
N ALA A 217 21.59 1.58 6.18
CA ALA A 217 22.04 0.49 7.04
C ALA A 217 23.31 0.83 7.84
N GLU A 218 23.93 1.98 7.56
CA GLU A 218 25.10 2.47 8.29
C GLU A 218 24.67 3.14 9.61
N GLY A 219 25.45 2.96 10.67
CA GLY A 219 25.21 3.58 11.98
C GLY A 219 24.35 2.75 12.95
N GLU A 220 24.03 3.35 14.10
CA GLU A 220 23.31 2.69 15.18
C GLU A 220 21.78 2.68 14.96
N VAL A 221 21.28 1.62 14.33
CA VAL A 221 19.84 1.33 14.28
C VAL A 221 19.46 0.31 15.36
N SER A 222 18.38 0.59 16.08
CA SER A 222 17.86 -0.28 17.16
C SER A 222 16.33 -0.37 17.13
N MET A 223 15.76 -1.12 18.07
CA MET A 223 14.30 -1.23 18.24
C MET A 223 13.59 0.09 18.58
N LEU A 224 14.34 1.13 19.01
CA LEU A 224 13.81 2.47 19.29
C LEU A 224 13.98 3.43 18.10
N THR A 225 14.38 2.91 16.94
CA THR A 225 14.61 3.68 15.72
C THR A 225 13.46 3.49 14.76
N ASN A 226 13.03 4.56 14.11
CA ASN A 226 12.15 4.51 12.95
C ASN A 226 12.86 5.19 11.78
N LEU A 227 12.61 4.71 10.57
CA LEU A 227 13.14 5.31 9.36
C LEU A 227 12.00 5.86 8.51
N ILE A 228 12.25 6.94 7.78
CA ILE A 228 11.35 7.45 6.76
C ILE A 228 12.14 7.52 5.46
N ILE A 229 11.83 6.62 4.52
CA ILE A 229 12.41 6.62 3.18
C ILE A 229 11.54 7.53 2.30
N GLY A 230 12.15 8.56 1.71
CA GLY A 230 11.47 9.44 0.76
C GLY A 230 11.03 8.73 -0.51
N ASN A 231 10.22 9.44 -1.31
CA ASN A 231 9.90 9.05 -2.68
C ASN A 231 10.74 9.85 -3.70
N ALA A 232 10.50 9.65 -5.00
CA ALA A 232 11.26 10.29 -6.07
C ALA A 232 11.23 11.84 -6.03
N SER A 233 10.22 12.45 -5.42
CA SER A 233 10.10 13.90 -5.28
C SER A 233 10.73 14.47 -3.99
N THR A 234 11.16 13.60 -3.09
CA THR A 234 11.65 14.01 -1.76
C THR A 234 13.05 14.58 -1.85
N PHE A 235 13.30 15.70 -1.17
CA PHE A 235 14.62 16.31 -1.11
C PHE A 235 14.97 16.78 0.31
N VAL A 236 16.26 17.02 0.55
CA VAL A 236 16.76 17.70 1.75
C VAL A 236 17.30 19.07 1.37
N ARG A 237 16.84 20.11 2.05
CA ARG A 237 17.35 21.48 1.87
C ARG A 237 17.37 22.21 3.20
N ALA A 238 18.48 22.89 3.48
CA ALA A 238 18.66 23.61 4.75
C ALA A 238 18.38 22.75 6.00
N GLY A 239 18.76 21.47 5.94
CA GLY A 239 18.54 20.51 7.04
C GLY A 239 17.10 19.98 7.16
N LEU A 240 16.19 20.36 6.26
CA LEU A 240 14.80 19.89 6.27
C LEU A 240 14.55 18.90 5.13
N MET A 241 14.01 17.74 5.46
CA MET A 241 13.49 16.75 4.52
C MET A 241 12.05 17.08 4.16
N VAL A 242 11.77 17.28 2.87
CA VAL A 242 10.47 17.70 2.37
C VAL A 242 10.06 16.83 1.19
N THR A 243 8.84 16.33 1.26
CA THR A 243 8.15 15.72 0.12
C THR A 243 7.10 16.71 -0.37
N PRO A 244 7.30 17.38 -1.51
CA PRO A 244 6.35 18.39 -1.98
C PRO A 244 4.96 17.81 -2.22
N ARG A 245 3.92 18.56 -1.87
CA ARG A 245 2.52 18.19 -2.18
C ARG A 245 2.19 18.22 -3.68
N GLY A 246 3.10 18.74 -4.51
CA GLY A 246 2.87 18.94 -5.95
C GLY A 246 2.47 20.37 -6.35
N TYR A 247 2.42 21.34 -5.42
CA TYR A 247 2.13 22.75 -5.76
C TYR A 247 3.09 23.30 -6.82
N GLY A 248 4.36 22.93 -6.76
CA GLY A 248 5.37 23.36 -7.74
C GLY A 248 5.17 22.79 -9.15
N LEU A 249 4.34 21.76 -9.33
CA LEU A 249 3.96 21.27 -10.66
C LEU A 249 2.94 22.21 -11.32
N LYS A 250 2.12 22.89 -10.52
CA LYS A 250 1.03 23.75 -11.00
C LYS A 250 1.39 25.23 -10.97
N TYR A 251 2.08 25.66 -9.92
CA TYR A 251 2.30 27.06 -9.61
C TYR A 251 3.78 27.37 -9.48
N ARG A 252 4.18 28.52 -10.01
CA ARG A 252 5.44 29.16 -9.62
C ARG A 252 5.32 29.60 -8.16
N LEU A 253 6.12 29.00 -7.28
CA LEU A 253 6.02 29.24 -5.84
C LEU A 253 6.33 30.69 -5.42
N ALA A 254 7.01 31.47 -6.26
CA ALA A 254 7.39 32.85 -5.96
C ALA A 254 6.21 33.84 -6.04
N ASP A 255 5.30 33.66 -7.01
CA ASP A 255 4.20 34.59 -7.30
C ASP A 255 2.81 33.92 -7.28
N GLY A 256 2.75 32.60 -7.15
CA GLY A 256 1.51 31.82 -7.12
C GLY A 256 0.83 31.68 -8.49
N ALA A 257 1.46 32.16 -9.56
CA ALA A 257 0.89 32.07 -10.90
C ALA A 257 1.02 30.64 -11.45
N ALA A 258 0.01 30.21 -12.20
CA ALA A 258 0.03 28.90 -12.84
C ALA A 258 1.15 28.83 -13.92
N HIS A 259 1.76 27.65 -14.07
CA HIS A 259 2.67 27.38 -15.17
C HIS A 259 1.93 27.40 -16.52
N PRO A 260 2.60 27.72 -17.64
CA PRO A 260 1.99 27.57 -18.96
C PRO A 260 1.43 26.15 -19.17
N GLY A 261 0.19 26.05 -19.64
CA GLY A 261 -0.53 24.77 -19.79
C GLY A 261 -1.33 24.34 -18.55
N GLU A 262 -1.09 24.97 -17.39
CA GLU A 262 -1.81 24.70 -16.15
C GLU A 262 -2.86 25.77 -15.85
N THR A 263 -3.95 25.35 -15.20
CA THR A 263 -5.04 26.25 -14.79
C THR A 263 -5.20 26.24 -13.27
N ALA A 264 -5.21 27.41 -12.66
CA ALA A 264 -5.38 27.55 -11.21
C ALA A 264 -6.71 26.95 -10.75
N ARG A 265 -6.69 26.26 -9.60
CA ARG A 265 -7.86 25.61 -8.95
C ARG A 265 -8.53 24.48 -9.75
N VAL A 266 -8.00 24.10 -10.91
CA VAL A 266 -8.39 22.92 -11.68
C VAL A 266 -7.37 21.80 -11.40
N SER A 267 -7.69 20.54 -11.71
CA SER A 267 -6.73 19.41 -11.69
C SER A 267 -5.50 19.71 -12.54
N LEU A 268 -4.38 19.02 -12.28
CA LEU A 268 -3.20 19.13 -13.15
C LEU A 268 -3.58 18.75 -14.59
N SER A 269 -2.93 19.36 -15.59
CA SER A 269 -3.11 18.95 -16.98
C SER A 269 -2.70 17.50 -17.20
N SER A 270 -1.83 16.94 -16.35
CA SER A 270 -1.44 15.53 -16.27
C SER A 270 -2.26 14.71 -15.25
N GLY A 271 -3.33 15.27 -14.69
CA GLY A 271 -4.25 14.55 -13.78
C GLY A 271 -5.06 13.50 -14.53
N LEU A 272 -6.13 12.98 -13.92
CA LEU A 272 -6.90 11.85 -14.48
C LEU A 272 -7.31 12.04 -15.96
N GLU A 273 -7.90 13.18 -16.31
CA GLU A 273 -8.32 13.46 -17.70
C GLU A 273 -7.13 13.60 -18.65
N GLY A 274 -6.04 14.22 -18.17
CA GLY A 274 -4.79 14.34 -18.89
C GLY A 274 -4.15 12.99 -19.19
N TRP A 275 -4.08 12.14 -18.19
CA TRP A 275 -3.58 10.78 -18.31
C TRP A 275 -4.44 9.95 -19.26
N ARG A 276 -5.77 10.01 -19.16
CA ARG A 276 -6.68 9.36 -20.14
C ARG A 276 -6.42 9.83 -21.57
N ARG A 277 -6.22 11.14 -21.77
CA ARG A 277 -5.84 11.68 -23.07
C ARG A 277 -4.50 11.13 -23.54
N ALA A 278 -3.49 11.11 -22.66
CA ALA A 278 -2.17 10.56 -22.98
C ALA A 278 -2.24 9.08 -23.36
N LEU A 279 -3.08 8.27 -22.69
CA LEU A 279 -3.32 6.87 -23.06
C LEU A 279 -3.83 6.76 -24.49
N VAL A 280 -4.84 7.56 -24.85
CA VAL A 280 -5.42 7.60 -26.20
C VAL A 280 -4.40 8.07 -27.23
N GLU A 281 -3.73 9.20 -27.00
CA GLU A 281 -2.77 9.79 -27.93
C GLU A 281 -1.58 8.87 -28.19
N THR A 282 -1.02 8.27 -27.13
CA THR A 282 0.11 7.34 -27.24
C THR A 282 -0.33 6.05 -27.94
N ALA A 283 -1.53 5.53 -27.65
CA ALA A 283 -2.02 4.32 -28.30
C ALA A 283 -2.29 4.53 -29.80
N LEU A 284 -2.81 5.69 -30.19
CA LEU A 284 -3.07 6.03 -31.60
C LEU A 284 -1.77 6.25 -32.40
N SER A 285 -0.72 6.78 -31.76
CA SER A 285 0.55 7.12 -32.41
C SER A 285 1.57 5.98 -32.41
N GLU A 286 1.69 5.24 -31.31
CA GLU A 286 2.73 4.23 -31.09
C GLU A 286 2.17 2.81 -30.87
N GLY A 287 0.86 2.66 -30.71
CA GLY A 287 0.18 1.39 -30.44
C GLY A 287 -0.10 1.14 -28.96
N ILE A 288 -1.01 0.20 -28.68
CA ILE A 288 -1.49 -0.11 -27.32
C ILE A 288 -0.34 -0.62 -26.45
N GLU A 289 0.51 -1.51 -26.97
CA GLU A 289 1.62 -2.10 -26.22
C GLU A 289 2.69 -1.04 -25.85
N ALA A 290 2.92 -0.04 -26.72
CA ALA A 290 3.80 1.06 -26.42
C ALA A 290 3.23 1.96 -25.31
N ALA A 291 1.94 2.30 -25.41
CA ALA A 291 1.23 3.08 -24.40
C ALA A 291 1.25 2.40 -23.02
N CYS A 292 1.10 1.07 -22.95
CA CYS A 292 1.21 0.31 -21.71
C CYS A 292 2.56 0.54 -21.02
N ARG A 293 3.65 0.45 -21.78
CA ARG A 293 5.02 0.60 -21.24
C ARG A 293 5.33 2.04 -20.84
N VAL A 294 4.96 3.00 -21.68
CA VAL A 294 5.32 4.42 -21.46
C VAL A 294 4.56 5.01 -20.28
N LEU A 295 3.31 4.58 -20.08
CA LEU A 295 2.41 5.17 -19.08
C LEU A 295 2.17 4.26 -17.86
N ASP A 296 2.88 3.13 -17.77
CA ASP A 296 2.70 2.07 -16.76
C ASP A 296 1.21 1.69 -16.57
N ALA A 297 0.50 1.59 -17.69
CA ALA A 297 -0.92 1.28 -17.75
C ALA A 297 -1.12 -0.16 -18.23
N ASN A 298 -2.18 -0.81 -17.76
CA ASN A 298 -2.58 -2.08 -18.35
C ASN A 298 -3.36 -1.84 -19.67
N PRO A 299 -3.43 -2.85 -20.56
CA PRO A 299 -4.14 -2.69 -21.83
C PRO A 299 -5.62 -2.35 -21.66
N SER A 300 -6.28 -2.83 -20.59
CA SER A 300 -7.70 -2.56 -20.35
C SER A 300 -7.96 -1.07 -20.15
N GLN A 301 -7.13 -0.38 -19.37
CA GLN A 301 -7.23 1.05 -19.14
C GLN A 301 -7.12 1.85 -20.44
N ILE A 302 -6.27 1.41 -21.36
CA ILE A 302 -6.11 2.05 -22.68
C ILE A 302 -7.33 1.79 -23.55
N LEU A 303 -7.82 0.55 -23.60
CA LEU A 303 -9.00 0.18 -24.37
C LEU A 303 -10.27 0.85 -23.85
N ASP A 304 -10.43 0.99 -22.53
CA ASP A 304 -11.49 1.76 -21.91
C ASP A 304 -11.40 3.24 -22.34
N ALA A 305 -10.22 3.85 -22.23
CA ALA A 305 -10.03 5.25 -22.63
C ALA A 305 -10.32 5.47 -24.13
N LEU A 306 -9.90 4.55 -25.00
CA LEU A 306 -10.21 4.59 -26.43
C LEU A 306 -11.71 4.38 -26.70
N SER A 307 -12.35 3.44 -25.98
CA SER A 307 -13.79 3.16 -26.10
C SER A 307 -14.63 4.35 -25.63
N GLU A 308 -14.22 5.06 -24.58
CA GLU A 308 -14.91 6.27 -24.12
C GLU A 308 -14.70 7.44 -25.10
N ALA A 309 -13.50 7.59 -25.65
CA ALA A 309 -13.15 8.73 -26.50
C ALA A 309 -13.74 8.67 -27.92
N GLN A 310 -14.08 7.49 -28.44
CA GLN A 310 -14.72 7.30 -29.76
C GLN A 310 -13.99 8.03 -30.92
N ILE A 311 -12.66 7.83 -31.01
CA ILE A 311 -11.78 8.58 -31.94
C ILE A 311 -11.62 7.88 -33.30
N ALA A 312 -12.09 8.50 -34.37
CA ALA A 312 -11.89 8.01 -35.74
C ALA A 312 -10.40 8.09 -36.18
N PRO A 313 -9.92 7.15 -37.04
CA PRO A 313 -10.66 6.05 -37.66
C PRO A 313 -10.77 4.80 -36.78
N TRP A 314 -10.25 4.82 -35.55
CA TRP A 314 -10.36 3.70 -34.63
C TRP A 314 -11.80 3.57 -34.13
N ARG A 315 -12.28 2.33 -33.96
CA ARG A 315 -13.59 2.03 -33.39
C ARG A 315 -13.43 1.01 -32.29
N VAL A 316 -13.39 1.48 -31.05
CA VAL A 316 -13.26 0.61 -29.87
C VAL A 316 -14.61 0.51 -29.17
N VAL A 317 -15.07 -0.72 -28.95
CA VAL A 317 -16.36 -1.00 -28.30
C VAL A 317 -16.15 -2.09 -27.25
N ALA A 318 -16.39 -1.73 -25.98
CA ALA A 318 -16.43 -2.69 -24.89
C ALA A 318 -17.65 -3.64 -25.01
N HIS A 319 -17.43 -4.94 -24.78
CA HIS A 319 -18.45 -5.97 -24.81
C HIS A 319 -18.70 -6.55 -23.41
N GLN A 320 -19.98 -6.63 -23.03
CA GLN A 320 -20.42 -7.17 -21.73
C GLN A 320 -20.46 -8.72 -21.69
N ALA A 321 -20.35 -9.37 -22.85
CA ALA A 321 -20.34 -10.83 -22.99
C ALA A 321 -19.07 -11.26 -23.78
N PRO A 322 -17.92 -11.37 -23.11
CA PRO A 322 -16.64 -11.71 -23.74
C PRO A 322 -16.69 -12.99 -24.58
N GLU A 323 -17.40 -13.99 -24.10
CA GLU A 323 -17.56 -15.30 -24.73
C GLU A 323 -18.25 -15.23 -26.09
N VAL A 324 -19.26 -14.34 -26.22
CA VAL A 324 -19.97 -14.13 -27.49
C VAL A 324 -19.05 -13.51 -28.53
N LEU A 325 -18.27 -12.49 -28.12
CA LEU A 325 -17.29 -11.86 -29.01
C LEU A 325 -16.16 -12.83 -29.38
N LEU A 326 -15.75 -13.71 -28.47
CA LEU A 326 -14.74 -14.73 -28.73
C LEU A 326 -15.21 -15.74 -29.78
N ASP A 327 -16.41 -16.28 -29.61
CA ASP A 327 -17.01 -17.22 -30.57
C ASP A 327 -17.16 -16.58 -31.95
N GLU A 328 -17.53 -15.29 -32.02
CA GLU A 328 -17.57 -14.53 -33.28
C GLU A 328 -16.17 -14.33 -33.89
N ALA A 329 -15.21 -13.86 -33.09
CA ALA A 329 -13.88 -13.50 -33.57
C ALA A 329 -13.11 -14.70 -34.11
N LEU A 330 -13.32 -15.89 -33.53
CA LEU A 330 -12.74 -17.14 -34.03
C LEU A 330 -13.31 -17.56 -35.40
N GLY A 331 -14.48 -17.04 -35.79
CA GLY A 331 -15.08 -17.24 -37.11
C GLY A 331 -14.57 -16.28 -38.19
N TRP A 332 -13.80 -15.24 -37.82
CA TRP A 332 -13.29 -14.27 -38.79
C TRP A 332 -12.26 -14.88 -39.74
N HIS A 333 -12.31 -14.48 -41.01
CA HIS A 333 -11.40 -14.99 -42.04
C HIS A 333 -9.98 -14.43 -41.89
N ASN A 334 -8.97 -15.30 -42.11
CA ASN A 334 -7.54 -14.94 -42.11
C ASN A 334 -7.05 -14.25 -40.83
N THR A 335 -7.56 -14.65 -39.68
CA THR A 335 -7.17 -14.08 -38.38
C THR A 335 -6.05 -14.87 -37.71
N THR A 336 -5.37 -14.19 -36.79
CA THR A 336 -4.34 -14.76 -35.92
C THR A 336 -4.79 -14.65 -34.48
N LEU A 337 -4.57 -15.71 -33.70
CA LEU A 337 -4.68 -15.69 -32.25
C LEU A 337 -3.30 -15.33 -31.68
N ARG A 338 -3.22 -14.17 -31.01
CA ARG A 338 -2.01 -13.69 -30.35
C ARG A 338 -2.16 -13.83 -28.84
N MET A 339 -1.16 -14.41 -28.19
CA MET A 339 -1.11 -14.62 -26.74
C MET A 339 0.25 -14.19 -26.20
N GLN A 340 0.27 -13.56 -25.03
CA GLN A 340 1.49 -13.14 -24.37
C GLN A 340 1.70 -13.95 -23.09
N SER A 341 2.91 -14.49 -22.92
CA SER A 341 3.29 -15.16 -21.69
C SER A 341 3.67 -14.14 -20.60
N PRO A 342 3.59 -14.51 -19.31
CA PRO A 342 4.04 -13.64 -18.22
C PRO A 342 5.50 -13.18 -18.33
N GLY A 343 6.35 -13.95 -19.04
CA GLY A 343 7.75 -13.60 -19.30
C GLY A 343 7.95 -12.67 -20.49
N GLY A 344 6.87 -12.17 -21.11
CA GLY A 344 6.92 -11.25 -22.25
C GLY A 344 7.05 -11.91 -23.62
N GLY A 345 7.16 -13.24 -23.68
CA GLY A 345 7.16 -13.97 -24.96
C GLY A 345 5.79 -13.90 -25.63
N VAL A 346 5.76 -13.78 -26.95
CA VAL A 346 4.53 -13.68 -27.75
C VAL A 346 4.40 -14.90 -28.63
N ALA A 347 3.23 -15.54 -28.61
CA ALA A 347 2.84 -16.57 -29.56
C ALA A 347 1.79 -16.01 -30.51
N GLU A 348 2.01 -16.16 -31.82
CA GLU A 348 1.07 -15.80 -32.87
C GLU A 348 0.70 -17.06 -33.66
N LEU A 349 -0.57 -17.42 -33.61
CA LEU A 349 -1.10 -18.68 -34.14
C LEU A 349 -2.11 -18.36 -35.23
N SER A 350 -1.76 -18.69 -36.48
CA SER A 350 -2.69 -18.53 -37.60
C SER A 350 -3.91 -19.42 -37.40
N LEU A 351 -5.10 -18.83 -37.43
CA LEU A 351 -6.37 -19.56 -37.34
C LEU A 351 -6.82 -20.13 -38.69
N ALA A 352 -6.01 -19.97 -39.75
CA ALA A 352 -6.28 -20.53 -41.06
C ALA A 352 -6.37 -22.07 -40.97
N ASN A 353 -7.56 -22.62 -41.22
CA ASN A 353 -7.89 -24.04 -41.11
C ASN A 353 -7.80 -24.64 -39.70
N ALA A 354 -7.78 -23.80 -38.65
CA ALA A 354 -7.85 -24.28 -37.29
C ALA A 354 -9.24 -24.90 -37.00
N ARG A 355 -9.27 -25.96 -36.19
CA ARG A 355 -10.51 -26.57 -35.71
C ARG A 355 -10.84 -26.00 -34.33
N VAL A 356 -12.05 -25.50 -34.18
CA VAL A 356 -12.56 -25.00 -32.89
C VAL A 356 -13.52 -26.04 -32.31
N GLN A 357 -13.26 -26.45 -31.09
CA GLN A 357 -14.15 -27.30 -30.27
C GLN A 357 -14.53 -26.50 -29.03
N ALA A 358 -15.81 -26.17 -28.91
CA ALA A 358 -16.33 -25.42 -27.78
C ALA A 358 -17.11 -26.36 -26.84
N ASP A 359 -16.69 -26.39 -25.58
CA ASP A 359 -17.40 -27.02 -24.48
C ASP A 359 -17.92 -25.94 -23.52
N PRO A 360 -18.85 -26.25 -22.58
CA PRO A 360 -19.40 -25.26 -21.66
C PRO A 360 -18.35 -24.48 -20.86
N ASP A 361 -17.23 -25.11 -20.51
CA ASP A 361 -16.21 -24.51 -19.64
C ASP A 361 -15.01 -23.93 -20.41
N SER A 362 -14.79 -24.33 -21.67
CA SER A 362 -13.57 -23.97 -22.41
C SER A 362 -13.74 -24.02 -23.93
N ILE A 363 -12.81 -23.36 -24.62
CA ILE A 363 -12.68 -23.40 -26.07
C ILE A 363 -11.31 -23.98 -26.42
N ALA A 364 -11.30 -25.13 -27.10
CA ALA A 364 -10.08 -25.73 -27.64
C ALA A 364 -9.93 -25.35 -29.12
N ILE A 365 -8.76 -24.83 -29.48
CA ILE A 365 -8.40 -24.43 -30.83
C ILE A 365 -7.19 -25.25 -31.24
N GLU A 366 -7.31 -25.98 -32.35
CA GLU A 366 -6.27 -26.89 -32.84
C GLU A 366 -5.87 -26.54 -34.27
N GLY A 367 -4.59 -26.28 -34.47
CA GLY A 367 -3.98 -26.05 -35.79
C GLY A 367 -2.92 -27.09 -36.11
N SER A 368 -2.13 -26.84 -37.16
CA SER A 368 -1.07 -27.77 -37.56
C SER A 368 0.09 -27.77 -36.56
N GLY A 369 0.13 -28.77 -35.68
CA GLY A 369 1.21 -28.97 -34.71
C GLY A 369 1.10 -28.14 -33.43
N TRP A 370 -0.06 -27.50 -33.17
CA TRP A 370 -0.30 -26.75 -31.95
C TRP A 370 -1.76 -26.88 -31.50
N ARG A 371 -1.96 -26.75 -30.19
CA ARG A 371 -3.28 -26.72 -29.56
C ARG A 371 -3.29 -25.70 -28.44
N VAL A 372 -4.33 -24.87 -28.39
CA VAL A 372 -4.58 -23.93 -27.31
C VAL A 372 -5.92 -24.26 -26.68
N VAL A 373 -6.00 -24.17 -25.35
CA VAL A 373 -7.25 -24.32 -24.60
C VAL A 373 -7.47 -23.04 -23.80
N LEU A 374 -8.59 -22.37 -24.05
CA LEU A 374 -8.97 -21.12 -23.42
C LEU A 374 -10.16 -21.38 -22.47
N PRO A 375 -9.97 -21.28 -21.14
CA PRO A 375 -11.08 -21.43 -20.20
C PRO A 375 -12.02 -20.24 -20.31
N ARG A 376 -13.32 -20.48 -20.51
CA ARG A 376 -14.32 -19.41 -20.68
C ARG A 376 -14.37 -18.50 -19.44
N ALA A 377 -14.26 -19.09 -18.26
CA ALA A 377 -14.24 -18.37 -16.98
C ALA A 377 -13.03 -17.42 -16.79
N ALA A 378 -11.99 -17.53 -17.62
CA ALA A 378 -10.86 -16.60 -17.54
C ALA A 378 -11.18 -15.24 -18.18
N PHE A 379 -12.14 -15.17 -19.10
CA PHE A 379 -12.49 -13.93 -19.78
C PHE A 379 -13.46 -13.09 -18.95
N ALA A 380 -12.96 -12.00 -18.36
CA ALA A 380 -13.77 -11.08 -17.57
C ALA A 380 -14.19 -9.82 -18.36
N GLY A 381 -13.52 -9.53 -19.47
CA GLY A 381 -13.85 -8.40 -20.34
C GLY A 381 -13.36 -8.63 -21.76
N ALA A 382 -14.01 -7.95 -22.72
CA ALA A 382 -13.56 -7.96 -24.10
C ALA A 382 -13.87 -6.66 -24.84
N TYR A 383 -13.08 -6.37 -25.87
CA TYR A 383 -13.21 -5.19 -26.70
C TYR A 383 -13.14 -5.59 -28.17
N ARG A 384 -14.06 -5.08 -28.97
CA ARG A 384 -13.93 -5.06 -30.42
C ARG A 384 -13.19 -3.80 -30.82
N VAL A 385 -12.13 -3.94 -31.61
CA VAL A 385 -11.32 -2.82 -32.11
C VAL A 385 -11.29 -2.87 -33.63
N GLY A 386 -11.92 -1.90 -34.26
CA GLY A 386 -11.79 -1.61 -35.69
C GLY A 386 -10.64 -0.63 -35.93
N LEU A 387 -9.72 -1.03 -36.80
CA LEU A 387 -8.60 -0.23 -37.30
C LEU A 387 -8.77 0.01 -38.82
N PRO A 388 -8.11 1.02 -39.40
CA PRO A 388 -8.05 1.16 -40.87
C PRO A 388 -7.50 -0.09 -41.57
N SER A 389 -6.64 -0.85 -40.90
CA SER A 389 -6.00 -2.06 -41.40
C SER A 389 -6.85 -3.33 -41.25
N GLY A 390 -7.94 -3.30 -40.49
CA GLY A 390 -8.77 -4.47 -40.22
C GLY A 390 -9.48 -4.44 -38.87
N GLU A 391 -10.04 -5.57 -38.46
CA GLU A 391 -10.76 -5.71 -37.20
C GLU A 391 -10.05 -6.70 -36.28
N GLY A 392 -10.20 -6.50 -34.97
CA GLY A 392 -9.81 -7.49 -33.99
C GLY A 392 -10.68 -7.47 -32.73
N ALA A 393 -10.45 -8.45 -31.87
CA ALA A 393 -11.05 -8.61 -30.56
C ALA A 393 -9.97 -8.85 -29.50
N TRP A 394 -10.07 -8.14 -28.38
CA TRP A 394 -9.13 -8.16 -27.26
C TRP A 394 -9.86 -8.75 -26.06
N PHE A 395 -9.25 -9.71 -25.38
CA PHE A 395 -9.85 -10.42 -24.25
C PHE A 395 -8.95 -10.37 -23.02
N GLN A 396 -9.52 -10.10 -21.86
CA GLN A 396 -8.78 -9.86 -20.62
C GLN A 396 -9.29 -10.68 -19.44
N ASP A 397 -8.42 -10.83 -18.44
CA ASP A 397 -8.75 -11.45 -17.16
C ASP A 397 -9.42 -10.47 -16.17
N ALA A 398 -9.82 -10.96 -15.00
CA ALA A 398 -10.46 -10.15 -13.97
C ALA A 398 -9.56 -9.05 -13.36
N ARG A 399 -8.25 -9.05 -13.66
CA ARG A 399 -7.29 -8.01 -13.24
C ARG A 399 -7.08 -6.96 -14.34
N GLY A 400 -7.72 -7.12 -15.51
CA GLY A 400 -7.52 -6.26 -16.68
C GLY A 400 -6.26 -6.60 -17.48
N GLU A 401 -5.64 -7.75 -17.23
CA GLU A 401 -4.49 -8.22 -18.01
C GLU A 401 -4.95 -8.92 -19.28
N MET A 402 -4.23 -8.72 -20.39
CA MET A 402 -4.59 -9.31 -21.67
C MET A 402 -4.27 -10.81 -21.71
N LEU A 403 -5.30 -11.61 -22.00
CA LEU A 403 -5.16 -13.06 -22.19
C LEU A 403 -4.82 -13.39 -23.63
N CYS A 404 -5.59 -12.84 -24.56
CA CYS A 404 -5.37 -13.02 -25.99
C CYS A 404 -6.02 -11.92 -26.82
N ARG A 405 -5.61 -11.88 -28.09
CA ARG A 405 -6.20 -11.05 -29.13
C ARG A 405 -6.44 -11.91 -30.37
N VAL A 406 -7.58 -11.70 -31.03
CA VAL A 406 -7.91 -12.32 -32.32
C VAL A 406 -8.09 -11.22 -33.35
N GLY A 407 -7.48 -11.30 -34.52
CA GLY A 407 -7.68 -10.29 -35.56
C GLY A 407 -6.75 -10.43 -36.76
N SER A 408 -6.92 -9.55 -37.75
CA SER A 408 -6.09 -9.49 -38.95
C SER A 408 -4.89 -8.55 -38.74
N GLY A 409 -3.75 -9.09 -38.30
CA GLY A 409 -2.49 -8.35 -38.12
C GLY A 409 -2.45 -7.44 -36.90
#